data_AF-A0A421BDZ1-F1
#
_entry.id   AF-A0A421BDZ1-F1
#
_cell.length_a   1.000
_cell.length_b   1.000
_cell.length_c   1.000
_cell.angle_alpha   90.00
_cell.angle_beta   90.00
_cell.angle_gamma   90.00
#
_symmetry.space_group_name_H-M   'P 1'
#
loop_
_entity.id
_entity.type
_entity.pdbx_description
1 polymer ?
#
loop_
_entity_poly.entity_id
_entity_poly.type
_entity_poly.pdbx_seq_one_letter_code
_entity_poly.pdbx_strand_id
1 'polypeptide(L)'
;MHEYMNQQINFMVKMCKDNPTESIGKSKEVLESCCKTIIERNGETVPNSINFNKLVKKTLELLNISNDELETNKTEREILKKITGSLNGLIAGINELRNFYGSGHGHSSTFKGLSERHAELCVGASIALTRYLWDTYSTSVERSEMER
;
A
#
# COMPACT_ATOMS: atom_id res chain seq x y z
N MET A 1 -7.17 -12.02 1.90
CA MET A 1 -5.75 -11.66 1.65
C MET A 1 -4.91 -12.93 1.52
N HIS A 2 -3.96 -12.99 0.57
CA HIS A 2 -3.10 -14.15 0.36
C HIS A 2 -2.23 -14.47 1.60
N GLU A 3 -2.00 -15.75 1.90
CA GLU A 3 -1.27 -16.20 3.10
C GLU A 3 0.12 -15.56 3.23
N TYR A 4 0.87 -15.50 2.12
CA TYR A 4 2.17 -14.82 2.04
C TYR A 4 2.11 -13.36 2.56
N MET A 5 1.11 -12.57 2.14
CA MET A 5 1.02 -11.17 2.59
C MET A 5 0.75 -11.06 4.08
N ASN A 6 -0.07 -11.95 4.65
CA ASN A 6 -0.28 -12.00 6.10
C ASN A 6 1.00 -12.34 6.85
N GLN A 7 1.82 -13.26 6.34
CA GLN A 7 3.13 -13.58 6.91
C GLN A 7 4.07 -12.37 6.88
N GLN A 8 4.11 -11.63 5.77
CA GLN A 8 4.91 -10.41 5.65
C GLN A 8 4.43 -9.30 6.60
N ILE A 9 3.12 -9.12 6.75
CA ILE A 9 2.53 -8.16 7.71
C ILE A 9 2.95 -8.53 9.15
N ASN A 10 2.80 -9.79 9.55
CA ASN A 10 3.16 -10.24 10.89
C ASN A 10 4.67 -10.06 11.15
N PHE A 11 5.51 -10.36 10.16
CA PHE A 11 6.95 -10.14 10.24
C PHE A 11 7.27 -8.66 10.43
N MET A 12 6.68 -7.80 9.61
CA MET A 12 6.89 -6.35 9.64
C MET A 12 6.49 -5.75 11.00
N VAL A 13 5.36 -6.16 11.57
CA VAL A 13 4.92 -5.74 12.91
C VAL A 13 5.92 -6.14 13.99
N LYS A 14 6.43 -7.37 13.94
CA LYS A 14 7.48 -7.82 14.88
C LYS A 14 8.74 -6.97 14.78
N MET A 15 9.16 -6.65 13.54
CA MET A 15 10.37 -5.89 13.29
C MET A 15 10.29 -4.42 13.73
N CYS A 16 9.10 -3.85 13.97
CA CYS A 16 9.00 -2.50 14.54
C CYS A 16 9.82 -2.33 15.82
N LYS A 17 9.86 -3.36 16.66
CA LYS A 17 10.63 -3.38 17.90
C LYS A 17 12.07 -3.84 17.68
N ASP A 18 12.25 -4.96 16.97
CA ASP A 18 13.54 -5.63 16.87
C ASP A 18 14.49 -4.94 15.88
N ASN A 19 13.96 -4.39 14.78
CA ASN A 19 14.69 -3.68 13.74
C ASN A 19 13.78 -2.71 12.95
N PRO A 20 13.58 -1.48 13.46
CA PRO A 20 12.72 -0.48 12.83
C PRO A 20 13.05 -0.18 11.36
N THR A 21 14.34 -0.24 11.00
CA THR A 21 14.81 -0.02 9.62
C THR A 21 14.35 -1.13 8.68
N GLU A 22 14.33 -2.38 9.15
CA GLU A 22 13.82 -3.51 8.37
C GLU A 22 12.30 -3.42 8.19
N SER A 23 11.55 -3.08 9.24
CA SER A 23 10.09 -2.97 9.14
C SER A 23 9.66 -1.84 8.21
N ILE A 24 10.33 -0.69 8.25
CA ILE A 24 10.14 0.41 7.29
C ILE A 24 10.45 -0.04 5.86
N GLY A 25 11.51 -0.84 5.68
CA GLY A 25 11.85 -1.46 4.41
C GLY A 25 10.69 -2.30 3.84
N LYS A 26 10.12 -3.17 4.68
CA LYS A 26 9.03 -4.09 4.30
C LYS A 26 7.69 -3.42 4.06
N SER A 27 7.40 -2.26 4.65
CA SER A 27 6.17 -1.52 4.38
C SER A 27 5.91 -1.28 2.90
N LYS A 28 6.96 -0.91 2.14
CA LYS A 28 6.84 -0.71 0.70
C LYS A 28 6.69 -2.03 -0.06
N GLU A 29 7.44 -3.05 0.32
CA GLU A 29 7.41 -4.36 -0.37
C GLU A 29 6.04 -5.04 -0.24
N VAL A 30 5.39 -4.94 0.92
CA VAL A 30 4.02 -5.44 1.13
C VAL A 30 3.02 -4.72 0.23
N LEU A 31 3.11 -3.39 0.15
CA LEU A 31 2.26 -2.59 -0.74
C LEU A 31 2.50 -2.91 -2.22
N GLU A 32 3.77 -3.06 -2.63
CA GLU A 32 4.13 -3.47 -3.99
C GLU A 32 3.58 -4.84 -4.33
N SER A 33 3.72 -5.81 -3.42
CA SER A 33 3.20 -7.16 -3.59
C SER A 33 1.68 -7.12 -3.78
N CYS A 34 0.96 -6.38 -2.95
CA CYS A 34 -0.49 -6.23 -3.06
C CYS A 34 -0.90 -5.62 -4.40
N CYS A 35 -0.30 -4.49 -4.79
CA CYS A 35 -0.60 -3.82 -6.05
C CYS A 35 -0.32 -4.73 -7.27
N LYS A 36 0.83 -5.42 -7.29
CA LYS A 36 1.19 -6.37 -8.35
C LYS A 36 0.16 -7.48 -8.46
N THR A 37 -0.20 -8.10 -7.33
CA THR A 37 -1.18 -9.18 -7.31
C THR A 37 -2.54 -8.73 -7.81
N ILE A 38 -3.00 -7.52 -7.45
CA ILE A 38 -4.28 -6.98 -7.93
C ILE A 38 -4.25 -6.79 -9.45
N ILE A 39 -3.21 -6.14 -9.98
CA ILE A 39 -3.07 -5.90 -11.43
C ILE A 39 -3.03 -7.23 -12.20
N GLU A 40 -2.24 -8.19 -11.74
CA GLU A 40 -2.09 -9.51 -12.38
C GLU A 40 -3.41 -10.30 -12.36
N ARG A 41 -4.16 -10.26 -11.25
CA ARG A 41 -5.45 -10.95 -11.16
C ARG A 41 -6.57 -10.27 -11.97
N ASN A 42 -6.40 -8.99 -12.33
CA ASN A 42 -7.26 -8.30 -13.30
C ASN A 42 -6.88 -8.62 -14.75
N GLY A 43 -5.94 -9.55 -14.99
CA GLY A 43 -5.53 -9.95 -16.33
C GLY A 43 -4.52 -8.99 -16.99
N GLU A 44 -3.99 -8.03 -16.24
CA GLU A 44 -3.00 -7.08 -16.72
C GLU A 44 -1.57 -7.49 -16.35
N THR A 45 -0.60 -7.08 -17.16
CA THR A 45 0.82 -7.32 -16.86
C THR A 45 1.44 -6.14 -16.12
N VAL A 46 2.36 -6.44 -15.20
CA VAL A 46 3.16 -5.45 -14.49
C VAL A 46 4.55 -5.38 -15.13
N PRO A 47 4.94 -4.24 -15.73
CA PRO A 47 6.29 -4.08 -16.26
C PRO A 47 7.34 -4.14 -15.14
N ASN A 48 8.45 -4.87 -15.35
CA ASN A 48 9.54 -4.95 -14.38
C ASN A 48 10.17 -3.58 -14.03
N SER A 49 10.06 -2.60 -14.94
CA SER A 49 10.58 -1.23 -14.77
C SER A 49 9.58 -0.25 -14.16
N ILE A 50 8.38 -0.71 -13.78
CA ILE A 50 7.38 0.19 -13.19
C ILE A 50 7.90 0.72 -11.85
N ASN A 51 7.84 2.04 -11.66
CA ASN A 51 8.15 2.62 -10.38
C ASN A 51 6.95 2.52 -9.43
N PHE A 52 7.22 2.60 -8.12
CA PHE A 52 6.22 2.45 -7.08
C PHE A 52 5.00 3.37 -7.23
N ASN A 53 5.22 4.65 -7.51
CA ASN A 53 4.14 5.62 -7.66
C ASN A 53 3.22 5.29 -8.84
N LYS A 54 3.79 4.85 -9.97
CA LYS A 54 3.03 4.40 -11.14
C LYS A 54 2.27 3.10 -10.86
N LEU A 55 2.88 2.17 -10.13
CA LEU A 55 2.26 0.91 -9.74
C LEU A 55 1.01 1.14 -8.87
N VAL A 56 1.13 1.98 -7.85
CA VAL A 56 0.01 2.37 -7.00
C VAL A 56 -1.07 3.08 -7.81
N LYS A 57 -0.70 4.10 -8.59
CA LYS A 57 -1.66 4.88 -9.38
C LYS A 57 -2.49 3.97 -10.29
N LYS A 58 -1.83 3.05 -11.00
CA LYS A 58 -2.50 2.05 -11.84
C LYS A 58 -3.47 1.18 -11.05
N THR A 59 -3.08 0.77 -9.84
CA THR A 59 -3.95 -0.03 -8.96
C THR A 59 -5.19 0.78 -8.52
N LEU A 60 -5.03 2.06 -8.16
CA LEU A 60 -6.15 2.92 -7.77
C LEU A 60 -7.14 3.15 -8.92
N GLU A 61 -6.61 3.33 -10.14
CA GLU A 61 -7.41 3.46 -11.38
C GLU A 61 -8.18 2.18 -11.67
N LEU A 62 -7.52 1.01 -11.59
CA LEU A 62 -8.15 -0.30 -11.79
C LEU A 62 -9.30 -0.59 -10.82
N LEU A 63 -9.17 -0.13 -9.58
CA LEU A 63 -10.16 -0.32 -8.54
C LEU A 63 -11.25 0.76 -8.53
N ASN A 64 -11.21 1.72 -9.47
CA ASN A 64 -12.12 2.87 -9.53
C ASN A 64 -12.24 3.63 -8.20
N ILE A 65 -11.15 3.72 -7.43
CA ILE A 65 -11.17 4.31 -6.07
C ILE A 65 -11.47 5.82 -6.10
N SER A 66 -11.20 6.48 -7.23
CA SER A 66 -11.53 7.89 -7.45
C SER A 66 -13.04 8.17 -7.35
N ASN A 67 -13.90 7.14 -7.50
CA ASN A 67 -15.35 7.21 -7.34
C ASN A 67 -16.02 8.32 -8.17
N ASP A 68 -15.38 8.75 -9.27
CA ASP A 68 -15.90 9.86 -10.09
C ASP A 68 -17.24 9.50 -10.77
N GLU A 69 -17.55 8.21 -10.86
CA GLU A 69 -18.77 7.66 -11.49
C GLU A 69 -19.90 7.33 -10.49
N LEU A 70 -19.69 7.49 -9.18
CA LEU A 70 -20.76 7.22 -8.20
C LEU A 70 -21.85 8.30 -8.28
N GLU A 71 -23.11 7.84 -8.41
CA GLU A 71 -24.32 8.65 -8.20
C GLU A 71 -24.51 9.01 -6.70
N THR A 72 -23.52 9.69 -6.13
CA THR A 72 -23.53 10.21 -4.75
C THR A 72 -23.88 11.69 -4.75
N ASN A 73 -24.22 12.27 -3.60
CA ASN A 73 -24.41 13.72 -3.54
C ASN A 73 -23.06 14.46 -3.57
N LYS A 74 -23.07 15.77 -3.84
CA LYS A 74 -21.84 16.58 -3.96
C LYS A 74 -20.94 16.48 -2.71
N THR A 75 -21.54 16.48 -1.52
CA THR A 75 -20.81 16.45 -0.24
C THR A 75 -20.06 15.13 -0.05
N GLU A 76 -20.72 14.00 -0.34
CA GLU A 76 -20.11 12.67 -0.28
C GLU A 76 -18.90 12.55 -1.22
N ARG A 77 -19.03 13.04 -2.47
CA ARG A 77 -17.91 13.07 -3.41
C ARG A 77 -16.71 13.84 -2.89
N GLU A 78 -16.92 15.02 -2.30
CA GLU A 78 -15.83 15.82 -1.73
C GLU A 78 -15.14 15.12 -0.54
N ILE A 79 -15.92 14.45 0.32
CA ILE A 79 -15.38 13.67 1.43
C ILE A 79 -14.51 12.51 0.92
N LEU A 80 -15.02 11.75 -0.06
CA LEU A 80 -14.28 10.64 -0.67
C LEU A 80 -13.00 11.14 -1.34
N LYS A 81 -13.05 12.24 -2.11
CA LYS A 81 -11.88 12.88 -2.72
C LYS A 81 -10.83 13.29 -1.69
N LYS A 82 -11.26 13.81 -0.53
CA LYS A 82 -10.34 14.17 0.56
C LYS A 82 -9.65 12.93 1.14
N ILE A 83 -10.37 11.84 1.32
CA ILE A 83 -9.82 10.58 1.85
C ILE A 83 -8.84 9.97 0.84
N THR A 84 -9.21 9.86 -0.43
CA THR A 84 -8.35 9.31 -1.49
C THR A 84 -7.12 10.20 -1.75
N GLY A 85 -7.27 11.53 -1.65
CA GLY A 85 -6.13 12.45 -1.65
C GLY A 85 -5.17 12.20 -0.48
N SER A 86 -5.71 11.96 0.72
CA SER A 86 -4.90 11.65 1.91
C SER A 86 -4.17 10.30 1.78
N LEU A 87 -4.83 9.32 1.16
CA LEU A 87 -4.24 8.02 0.84
C LEU A 87 -3.02 8.17 -0.08
N ASN A 88 -3.11 8.99 -1.12
CA ASN A 88 -1.96 9.30 -1.98
C ASN A 88 -0.80 9.94 -1.20
N GLY A 89 -1.11 10.84 -0.27
CA GLY A 89 -0.11 11.45 0.62
C GLY A 89 0.60 10.43 1.52
N LEU A 90 -0.14 9.48 2.09
CA LEU A 90 0.44 8.40 2.90
C LEU A 90 1.38 7.51 2.07
N ILE A 91 0.99 7.17 0.84
CA ILE A 91 1.80 6.34 -0.06
C ILE A 91 3.12 7.04 -0.39
N ALA A 92 3.07 8.33 -0.72
CA ALA A 92 4.26 9.14 -0.97
C ALA A 92 5.17 9.17 0.28
N GLY A 93 4.58 9.44 1.45
CA GLY A 93 5.30 9.48 2.72
C GLY A 93 5.96 8.13 3.08
N ILE A 94 5.29 7.01 2.86
CA ILE A 94 5.86 5.66 3.07
C ILE A 94 7.06 5.44 2.14
N ASN A 95 6.92 5.80 0.86
CA ASN A 95 8.01 5.64 -0.11
C ASN A 95 9.23 6.49 0.26
N GLU A 96 9.02 7.74 0.65
CA GLU A 96 10.11 8.63 1.10
C GLU A 96 10.76 8.14 2.39
N LEU A 97 9.96 7.78 3.40
CA LEU A 97 10.48 7.28 4.68
C LEU A 97 11.30 6.01 4.46
N ARG A 98 10.84 5.11 3.59
CA ARG A 98 11.58 3.91 3.19
C ARG A 98 12.88 4.25 2.49
N ASN A 99 12.90 5.24 1.60
CA ASN A 99 14.12 5.62 0.90
C ASN A 99 15.21 6.12 1.86
N PHE A 100 14.84 6.86 2.91
CA PHE A 100 15.79 7.38 3.88
C PHE A 100 16.15 6.40 5.00
N TYR A 101 15.18 5.61 5.48
CA TYR A 101 15.33 4.85 6.73
C TYR A 101 15.07 3.35 6.59
N GLY A 102 14.70 2.88 5.40
CA GLY A 102 14.47 1.46 5.12
C GLY A 102 15.78 0.71 4.84
N SER A 103 15.75 -0.61 5.00
CA SER A 103 16.89 -1.51 4.74
C SER A 103 17.21 -1.77 3.27
N GLY A 104 16.42 -1.22 2.34
CA GLY A 104 16.53 -1.51 0.90
C GLY A 104 17.82 -1.04 0.23
N HIS A 105 18.66 -0.24 0.91
CA HIS A 105 19.97 0.22 0.45
C HIS A 105 20.96 0.21 1.61
N GLY A 106 22.25 0.08 1.29
CA GLY A 106 23.31 0.14 2.29
C GLY A 106 23.36 1.51 2.96
N HIS A 107 23.60 1.51 4.28
CA HIS A 107 23.75 2.70 5.09
C HIS A 107 25.20 2.89 5.51
N SER A 108 25.61 4.14 5.76
CA SER A 108 26.95 4.42 6.32
C SER A 108 27.06 3.89 7.76
N SER A 109 28.28 3.75 8.27
CA SER A 109 28.53 3.36 9.66
C SER A 109 27.98 4.35 10.70
N THR A 110 27.64 5.57 10.28
CA THR A 110 27.09 6.63 11.12
C THR A 110 25.56 6.70 11.09
N PHE A 111 24.91 5.82 10.34
CA PHE A 111 23.46 5.80 10.22
C PHE A 111 22.76 5.59 11.57
N LYS A 112 21.72 6.39 11.80
CA LYS A 112 20.84 6.26 12.96
C LYS A 112 19.43 6.04 12.44
N GLY A 113 18.90 4.84 12.72
CA GLY A 113 17.54 4.48 12.38
C GLY A 113 16.51 5.27 13.19
N LEU A 114 15.25 5.16 12.78
CA LEU A 114 14.13 5.71 13.52
C LEU A 114 13.77 4.82 14.72
N SER A 115 13.15 5.42 15.73
CA SER A 115 12.58 4.70 16.88
C SER A 115 11.36 3.86 16.48
N GLU A 116 11.05 2.84 17.30
CA GLU A 116 9.89 1.95 17.20
C GLU A 116 8.59 2.70 16.83
N ARG A 117 8.20 3.76 17.56
CA ARG A 117 6.97 4.52 17.28
C ARG A 117 6.83 5.05 15.84
N HIS A 118 7.94 5.39 15.18
CA HIS A 118 7.90 5.90 13.81
C HIS A 118 7.80 4.74 12.80
N ALA A 119 8.46 3.61 13.10
CA ALA A 119 8.28 2.39 12.35
C ALA A 119 6.83 1.90 12.46
N GLU A 120 6.24 1.88 13.65
CA GLU A 120 4.84 1.52 13.89
C GLU A 120 3.87 2.40 13.08
N LEU A 121 4.10 3.71 13.00
CA LEU A 121 3.28 4.60 12.19
C LEU A 121 3.34 4.21 10.69
N CYS A 122 4.54 3.99 10.16
CA CYS A 122 4.75 3.59 8.77
C CYS A 122 4.12 2.22 8.46
N VAL A 123 4.35 1.25 9.33
CA VAL A 123 3.82 -0.12 9.24
C VAL A 123 2.30 -0.13 9.37
N GLY A 124 1.74 0.63 10.31
CA GLY A 124 0.30 0.77 10.47
C GLY A 124 -0.36 1.37 9.23
N ALA A 125 0.24 2.44 8.68
CA ALA A 125 -0.23 3.06 7.45
C ALA A 125 -0.17 2.09 6.25
N SER A 126 0.94 1.35 6.09
CA SER A 126 1.10 0.39 4.99
C SER A 126 0.11 -0.78 5.09
N ILE A 127 -0.17 -1.28 6.30
CA ILE A 127 -1.18 -2.32 6.54
C ILE A 127 -2.58 -1.80 6.21
N ALA A 128 -2.94 -0.60 6.68
CA ALA A 128 -4.25 -0.02 6.42
C ALA A 128 -4.51 0.14 4.92
N LEU A 129 -3.52 0.66 4.19
CA LEU A 129 -3.56 0.79 2.74
C LEU A 129 -3.67 -0.57 2.03
N THR A 130 -2.83 -1.53 2.43
CA THR A 130 -2.82 -2.88 1.83
C THR A 130 -4.16 -3.57 2.00
N ARG A 131 -4.77 -3.50 3.18
CA ARG A 131 -6.10 -4.06 3.45
C ARG A 131 -7.17 -3.37 2.62
N TYR A 132 -7.20 -2.05 2.62
CA TYR A 132 -8.18 -1.29 1.84
C TYR A 132 -8.15 -1.65 0.36
N LEU A 133 -6.97 -1.68 -0.27
CA LEU A 133 -6.84 -2.06 -1.67
C LEU A 133 -7.31 -3.51 -1.93
N TRP A 134 -6.92 -4.44 -1.06
CA TRP A 134 -7.27 -5.84 -1.20
C TRP A 134 -8.77 -6.10 -1.02
N ASP A 135 -9.39 -5.45 -0.05
CA ASP A 135 -10.81 -5.62 0.28
C ASP A 135 -11.69 -5.00 -0.82
N THR A 136 -11.29 -3.83 -1.34
CA THR A 136 -11.94 -3.23 -2.52
C THR A 136 -11.88 -4.16 -3.73
N TYR A 137 -10.71 -4.75 -4.00
CA TYR A 137 -10.54 -5.74 -5.07
C TYR A 137 -11.40 -7.00 -4.85
N SER A 138 -11.38 -7.57 -3.64
CA SER A 138 -12.12 -8.80 -3.35
C SER A 138 -13.63 -8.59 -3.52
N THR A 139 -14.14 -7.44 -3.06
CA THR A 139 -15.55 -7.06 -3.21
C THR A 139 -15.95 -6.88 -4.68
N SER A 140 -15.06 -6.33 -5.54
CA SER A 140 -15.38 -6.15 -6.96
C SER A 140 -15.44 -7.47 -7.71
N VAL A 141 -14.56 -8.42 -7.39
CA VAL A 141 -14.58 -9.78 -7.94
C VAL A 141 -15.84 -10.52 -7.54
N GLU A 142 -16.19 -10.51 -6.25
CA GLU A 142 -17.41 -11.17 -5.73
C GLU A 142 -18.67 -10.64 -6.44
N ARG A 143 -18.76 -9.32 -6.68
CA ARG A 143 -19.86 -8.72 -7.43
C ARG A 143 -19.92 -9.23 -8.88
N SER A 144 -18.79 -9.26 -9.56
CA SER A 144 -18.71 -9.76 -10.94
C SER A 144 -18.97 -11.26 -11.08
N GLU A 145 -18.85 -12.05 -10.01
CA GLU A 145 -19.24 -13.46 -9.98
C GLU A 145 -20.73 -13.65 -9.73
N MET A 146 -21.35 -12.82 -8.90
CA MET A 146 -22.80 -12.83 -8.65
C MET A 146 -23.63 -12.35 -9.85
N GLU A 147 -23.04 -11.53 -10.74
CA GLU A 147 -23.69 -11.00 -11.94
C GLU A 147 -23.58 -11.94 -13.17
N ARG A 148 -22.88 -13.08 -13.06
CA ARG A 148 -22.75 -14.10 -14.11
C ARG A 148 -23.70 -15.27 -13.90
#